data_AF-A0A8E2EVZ0-F1
#
_entry.id   AF-A0A8E2EVZ0-F1
#
_cell.length_a   1.000
_cell.length_b   1.000
_cell.length_c   1.000
_cell.angle_alpha   90.00
_cell.angle_beta   90.00
_cell.angle_gamma   90.00
#
_symmetry.space_group_name_H-M   'P 1'
#
loop_
_entity.id
_entity.type
_entity.pdbx_description
1 polymer ?
#
loop_
_entity_poly.entity_id
_entity_poly.type
_entity_poly.pdbx_seq_one_letter_code
_entity_poly.pdbx_strand_id
1 'polypeptide(L)'
;MGQGDIPPVIRGFLLEDYPGGTLKQVLQDSSKRNIPLGKWALQIAEGLNRLHLSRITHMDVKPLNVVIASNDNAVLIDISGIRGVPRAWLAPELRGTNDPFSLSFEERQCNGIWAYRRLLSLMAESAGDSPEAQLLGCIATETAKRNSSLRLELCHVISRLRQLGQ
;
A
#
# COMPACT_ATOMS: atom_id res chain seq x y z
N MET A 1 3.51 -24.44 47.80
CA MET A 1 4.06 -24.69 46.45
C MET A 1 4.28 -23.33 45.81
N GLY A 2 5.53 -22.88 45.72
CA GLY A 2 5.88 -21.54 45.25
C GLY A 2 5.69 -21.43 43.74
N GLN A 3 4.94 -20.43 43.31
CA GLN A 3 4.83 -20.03 41.91
C GLN A 3 6.19 -19.42 41.54
N GLY A 4 7.04 -20.21 40.87
CA GLY A 4 8.36 -19.73 40.44
C GLY A 4 8.17 -18.61 39.43
N ASP A 5 8.75 -17.44 39.73
CA ASP A 5 8.75 -16.29 38.83
C ASP A 5 9.34 -16.69 37.48
N ILE A 6 8.50 -16.68 36.44
CA ILE A 6 8.95 -16.92 35.08
C ILE A 6 9.74 -15.68 34.65
N PRO A 7 11.02 -15.81 34.26
CA PRO A 7 11.80 -14.66 33.83
C PRO A 7 11.12 -13.99 32.61
N PRO A 8 11.15 -12.65 32.52
CA PRO A 8 10.52 -11.94 31.42
C PRO A 8 11.13 -12.36 30.09
N VAL A 9 10.28 -12.75 29.14
CA VAL A 9 10.69 -13.11 27.77
C VAL A 9 10.27 -12.01 26.80
N ILE A 10 11.19 -11.61 25.92
CA ILE A 10 10.89 -10.72 24.79
C ILE A 10 10.52 -11.58 23.59
N ARG A 11 9.38 -11.27 22.97
CA ARG A 11 8.93 -11.87 21.71
C ARG A 11 8.84 -10.77 20.67
N GLY A 12 9.40 -11.01 19.48
CA GLY A 12 9.39 -10.04 18.40
C GLY A 12 9.89 -10.65 17.10
N PHE A 13 9.85 -9.84 16.06
CA PHE A 13 10.44 -10.14 14.76
C PHE A 13 11.68 -9.28 14.56
N LEU A 14 12.75 -9.87 14.03
CA LEU A 14 13.89 -9.12 13.52
C LEU A 14 13.69 -8.95 12.01
N LEU A 15 13.70 -7.71 11.55
CA LEU A 15 13.48 -7.34 10.15
C LEU A 15 14.66 -6.50 9.63
N GLU A 16 14.77 -6.42 8.31
CA GLU A 16 15.71 -5.51 7.66
C GLU A 16 15.42 -4.05 8.05
N ASP A 17 16.47 -3.27 8.27
CA ASP A 17 16.36 -1.83 8.48
C ASP A 17 16.27 -1.09 7.15
N TYR A 18 15.35 -0.14 7.06
CA TYR A 18 15.09 0.65 5.87
C TYR A 18 15.38 2.13 6.15
N PRO A 19 16.60 2.62 5.87
CA PRO A 19 17.05 3.94 6.31
C PRO A 19 16.33 5.11 5.60
N GLY A 20 15.66 4.84 4.48
CA GLY A 20 14.83 5.82 3.79
C GLY A 20 13.53 6.15 4.53
N GLY A 21 13.21 5.40 5.59
CA GLY A 21 12.01 5.57 6.39
C GLY A 21 10.74 5.14 5.65
N THR A 22 9.59 5.51 6.19
CA THR A 22 8.29 5.25 5.59
C THR A 22 8.01 6.20 4.43
N LEU A 23 7.23 5.73 3.44
CA LEU A 23 6.71 6.57 2.36
C LEU A 23 5.98 7.79 2.93
N LYS A 24 5.25 7.65 4.05
CA LYS A 24 4.63 8.81 4.73
C LYS A 24 5.64 9.90 5.07
N GLN A 25 6.76 9.54 5.70
CA GLN A 25 7.79 10.51 6.07
C GLN A 25 8.38 11.18 4.83
N VAL A 26 8.64 10.39 3.79
CA VAL A 26 9.22 10.89 2.54
C VAL A 26 8.30 11.87 1.81
N LEU A 27 7.00 11.59 1.73
CA LEU A 27 6.03 12.49 1.08
C LEU A 27 5.75 13.76 1.89
N GLN A 28 6.05 13.77 3.19
CA GLN A 28 5.89 14.95 4.06
C GLN A 28 7.15 15.81 4.11
N ASP A 29 8.28 15.30 3.63
CA ASP A 29 9.55 16.00 3.62
C ASP A 29 9.66 16.88 2.35
N SER A 30 9.31 18.16 2.50
CA SER A 30 9.38 19.14 1.41
C SER A 30 10.80 19.46 0.92
N SER A 31 11.84 19.02 1.65
CA SER A 31 13.22 19.15 1.20
C SER A 31 13.60 18.12 0.13
N LYS A 32 12.89 16.98 0.08
CA LYS A 32 13.11 15.95 -0.94
C LYS A 32 12.50 16.38 -2.27
N ARG A 33 13.38 16.65 -3.23
CA ARG A 33 13.01 16.94 -4.62
C ARG A 33 13.27 15.71 -5.49
N ASN A 34 12.52 15.59 -6.58
CA ASN A 34 12.71 14.55 -7.60
C ASN A 34 12.62 13.12 -7.06
N ILE A 35 11.72 12.86 -6.12
CA ILE A 35 11.43 11.50 -5.66
C ILE A 35 10.83 10.67 -6.80
N PRO A 36 11.25 9.40 -7.01
CA PRO A 36 10.85 8.60 -8.17
C PRO A 36 9.46 7.98 -7.97
N LEU A 37 8.42 8.82 -7.93
CA LEU A 37 7.05 8.39 -7.66
C LEU A 37 6.57 7.26 -8.58
N GLY A 38 6.88 7.34 -9.88
CA GLY A 38 6.51 6.29 -10.83
C GLY A 38 7.12 4.93 -10.49
N LYS A 39 8.40 4.92 -10.10
CA LYS A 39 9.11 3.70 -9.66
C LYS A 39 8.45 3.11 -8.42
N TRP A 40 8.19 3.94 -7.41
CA TRP A 40 7.57 3.46 -6.17
C TRP A 40 6.14 2.97 -6.39
N ALA A 41 5.34 3.70 -7.17
CA ALA A 41 3.98 3.28 -7.54
C ALA A 41 4.01 1.90 -8.21
N LEU A 42 4.91 1.71 -9.18
CA LEU A 42 5.08 0.42 -9.86
C LEU A 42 5.48 -0.69 -8.89
N GLN A 43 6.47 -0.48 -8.04
CA GLN A 43 6.94 -1.50 -7.09
C GLN A 43 5.87 -1.89 -6.07
N ILE A 44 5.08 -0.93 -5.58
CA ILE A 44 3.95 -1.19 -4.68
C ILE A 44 2.87 -2.00 -5.41
N ALA A 45 2.53 -1.63 -6.65
CA ALA A 45 1.56 -2.38 -7.45
C ALA A 45 2.03 -3.81 -7.72
N GLU A 46 3.30 -4.00 -8.05
CA GLU A 46 3.90 -5.33 -8.27
C GLU A 46 3.89 -6.18 -7.00
N GLY A 47 4.23 -5.60 -5.84
CA GLY A 47 4.16 -6.27 -4.54
C GLY A 47 2.73 -6.72 -4.22
N LEU A 48 1.74 -5.83 -4.37
CA LEU A 48 0.33 -6.18 -4.17
C LEU A 48 -0.16 -7.25 -5.15
N ASN A 49 0.23 -7.16 -6.42
CA ASN A 49 -0.14 -8.15 -7.42
C ASN A 49 0.44 -9.53 -7.10
N ARG A 50 1.68 -9.60 -6.60
CA ARG A 50 2.29 -10.85 -6.13
C ARG A 50 1.54 -11.46 -4.94
N LEU A 51 1.09 -10.64 -3.99
CA LEU A 51 0.23 -11.11 -2.89
C LEU A 51 -1.08 -11.68 -3.42
N HIS A 52 -1.74 -10.96 -4.32
CA HIS A 52 -3.01 -11.40 -4.92
C HIS A 52 -2.87 -12.72 -5.70
N LEU A 53 -1.80 -12.88 -6.48
CA LEU A 53 -1.49 -14.14 -7.19
C LEU A 53 -1.28 -15.31 -6.22
N SER A 54 -0.82 -15.03 -5.00
CA SER A 54 -0.64 -16.01 -3.92
C SER A 54 -1.89 -16.19 -3.05
N ARG A 55 -3.05 -15.64 -3.46
CA ARG A 55 -4.31 -15.62 -2.69
C ARG A 55 -4.20 -14.95 -1.31
N ILE A 56 -3.29 -13.98 -1.17
CA ILE A 56 -3.11 -13.16 0.03
C ILE A 56 -3.61 -11.73 -0.25
N THR A 57 -4.33 -11.15 0.70
CA THR A 57 -4.73 -9.73 0.66
C THR A 57 -4.05 -8.97 1.80
N HIS A 58 -3.38 -7.86 1.48
CA HIS A 58 -2.62 -7.09 2.47
C HIS A 58 -3.53 -6.45 3.54
N MET A 59 -4.69 -5.96 3.12
CA MET A 59 -5.73 -5.31 3.95
C MET A 59 -5.34 -3.99 4.65
N ASP A 60 -4.06 -3.71 4.89
CA ASP A 60 -3.59 -2.46 5.52
C ASP A 60 -2.63 -1.65 4.62
N VAL A 61 -2.98 -1.47 3.34
CA VAL A 61 -2.17 -0.68 2.40
C VAL A 61 -2.29 0.81 2.75
N LYS A 62 -1.17 1.43 3.13
CA LYS A 62 -1.06 2.87 3.46
C LYS A 62 0.40 3.32 3.43
N PRO A 63 0.70 4.64 3.35
CA PRO A 63 2.06 5.16 3.31
C PRO A 63 2.95 4.79 4.51
N LEU A 64 2.36 4.43 5.66
CA LEU A 64 3.13 3.94 6.82
C LEU A 64 3.64 2.51 6.65
N ASN A 65 2.97 1.72 5.81
CA ASN A 65 3.30 0.31 5.55
C ASN A 65 4.10 0.14 4.25
N VAL A 66 4.64 1.24 3.74
CA VAL A 66 5.62 1.23 2.65
C VAL A 66 6.87 1.91 3.18
N VAL A 67 8.02 1.26 3.02
CA VAL A 67 9.34 1.77 3.43
C VAL A 67 10.26 1.91 2.23
N ILE A 68 11.19 2.84 2.32
CA ILE A 68 12.15 3.13 1.25
C ILE A 68 13.51 2.53 1.63
N ALA A 69 13.97 1.58 0.81
CA ALA A 69 15.26 0.95 0.97
C ALA A 69 16.42 1.87 0.55
N SER A 70 17.64 1.48 0.92
CA SER A 70 18.87 2.24 0.62
C SER A 70 19.12 2.42 -0.89
N ASN A 71 18.60 1.52 -1.72
CA ASN A 71 18.62 1.60 -3.19
C ASN A 71 17.39 2.30 -3.79
N ASP A 72 16.67 3.06 -2.97
CA ASP A 72 15.52 3.87 -3.35
C ASP A 72 14.35 3.04 -3.90
N ASN A 73 14.23 1.79 -3.45
CA ASN A 73 13.10 0.91 -3.76
C ASN A 73 12.02 1.03 -2.69
N ALA A 74 10.76 1.04 -3.11
CA ALA A 74 9.62 0.92 -2.22
C ALA A 74 9.38 -0.55 -1.85
N VAL A 75 9.25 -0.82 -0.55
CA VAL A 75 9.02 -2.15 0.01
C VAL A 75 7.73 -2.12 0.83
N LEU A 76 6.81 -3.04 0.54
CA LEU A 76 5.56 -3.20 1.30
C LEU A 76 5.82 -4.05 2.55
N ILE A 77 5.43 -3.55 3.71
CA ILE A 77 5.64 -4.19 5.03
C ILE A 77 4.31 -4.33 5.78
N ASP A 78 4.33 -5.01 6.93
CA ASP A 78 3.15 -5.26 7.77
C ASP A 78 2.01 -5.99 7.02
N ILE A 79 2.37 -7.09 6.38
CA ILE A 79 1.45 -8.00 5.68
C ILE A 79 0.55 -8.82 6.62
N SER A 80 0.65 -8.60 7.94
CA SER A 80 0.00 -9.40 8.97
C SER A 80 -1.51 -9.18 9.02
N GLY A 81 -1.98 -7.99 8.61
CA GLY A 81 -3.38 -7.59 8.73
C GLY A 81 -3.88 -7.39 10.17
N ILE A 82 -3.03 -7.58 11.19
CA ILE A 82 -3.45 -7.64 12.61
C ILE A 82 -3.92 -6.27 13.13
N ARG A 83 -3.40 -5.17 12.57
CA ARG A 83 -3.75 -3.80 13.01
C ARG A 83 -5.14 -3.33 12.56
N GLY A 84 -5.90 -4.18 11.87
CA GLY A 84 -7.19 -3.83 11.30
C GLY A 84 -7.05 -2.96 10.05
N VAL A 85 -8.16 -2.75 9.35
CA VAL A 85 -8.19 -1.85 8.19
C VAL A 85 -8.63 -0.47 8.64
N PRO A 86 -7.80 0.58 8.54
CA PRO A 86 -8.20 1.90 8.97
C PRO A 86 -9.37 2.37 8.10
N ARG A 87 -10.49 2.82 8.71
CA ARG A 87 -11.74 3.18 8.01
C ARG A 87 -11.54 4.12 6.83
N ALA A 88 -10.58 5.04 6.92
CA ALA A 88 -10.29 5.99 5.86
C ALA A 88 -9.76 5.30 4.57
N TRP A 89 -9.15 4.13 4.70
CA TRP A 89 -8.59 3.31 3.61
C TRP A 89 -9.56 2.24 3.11
N LEU A 90 -10.72 2.06 3.76
CA LEU A 90 -11.75 1.14 3.29
C LEU A 90 -12.45 1.67 2.05
N ALA A 91 -12.64 0.76 1.10
CA ALA A 91 -13.52 0.94 -0.03
C ALA A 91 -14.96 1.24 0.44
N PRO A 92 -15.74 2.05 -0.30
CA PRO A 92 -17.06 2.50 0.14
C PRO A 92 -18.01 1.37 0.55
N GLU A 93 -17.99 0.27 -0.19
CA GLU A 93 -18.81 -0.91 0.05
C GLU A 93 -18.45 -1.65 1.35
N LEU A 94 -17.22 -1.48 1.85
CA LEU A 94 -16.76 -2.15 3.08
C LEU A 94 -16.88 -1.28 4.32
N ARG A 95 -17.30 -0.01 4.21
CA ARG A 95 -17.38 0.88 5.38
C ARG A 95 -18.45 0.48 6.40
N GLY A 96 -19.43 -0.32 5.97
CA GLY A 96 -20.49 -0.86 6.83
C GLY A 96 -20.19 -2.24 7.42
N THR A 97 -19.07 -2.89 7.06
CA THR A 97 -18.73 -4.20 7.62
C THR A 97 -18.07 -4.07 9.00
N ASN A 98 -18.47 -4.94 9.93
CA ASN A 98 -17.87 -5.05 11.25
C ASN A 98 -16.60 -5.90 11.24
N ASP A 99 -16.51 -6.84 10.30
CA ASP A 99 -15.35 -7.71 10.11
C ASP A 99 -14.95 -7.76 8.63
N PRO A 100 -14.02 -6.89 8.19
CA PRO A 100 -13.50 -6.92 6.83
C PRO A 100 -12.70 -8.18 6.50
N PHE A 101 -12.21 -8.93 7.49
CA PHE A 101 -11.37 -10.12 7.26
C PHE A 101 -12.19 -11.37 6.96
N SER A 102 -13.46 -11.41 7.37
CA SER A 102 -14.40 -12.50 7.04
C SER A 102 -14.94 -12.44 5.61
N LEU A 103 -14.65 -11.38 4.86
CA LEU A 103 -15.12 -11.19 3.48
C LEU A 103 -14.38 -12.10 2.50
N SER A 104 -14.99 -12.31 1.34
CA SER A 104 -14.38 -13.09 0.25
C SER A 104 -13.01 -12.54 -0.14
N PHE A 105 -12.18 -13.39 -0.73
CA PHE A 105 -10.88 -12.96 -1.24
C PHE A 105 -11.04 -11.81 -2.24
N GLU A 106 -12.02 -11.90 -3.13
CA GLU A 106 -12.31 -10.95 -4.19
C GLU A 106 -12.72 -9.57 -3.63
N GLU A 107 -13.56 -9.53 -2.58
CA GLU A 107 -13.93 -8.28 -1.90
C GLU A 107 -12.71 -7.63 -1.22
N ARG A 108 -11.89 -8.45 -0.53
CA ARG A 108 -10.67 -7.97 0.12
C ARG A 108 -9.62 -7.51 -0.88
N GLN A 109 -9.53 -8.17 -2.02
CA GLN A 109 -8.66 -7.80 -3.14
C GLN A 109 -9.09 -6.45 -3.72
N CYS A 110 -10.39 -6.26 -3.97
CA CYS A 110 -10.95 -5.00 -4.44
C CYS A 110 -10.69 -3.86 -3.45
N ASN A 111 -10.75 -4.13 -2.14
CA ASN A 111 -10.36 -3.17 -1.12
C ASN A 111 -8.86 -2.81 -1.17
N GLY A 112 -7.99 -3.80 -1.40
CA GLY A 112 -6.55 -3.57 -1.62
C GLY A 112 -6.29 -2.62 -2.80
N ILE A 113 -7.00 -2.80 -3.92
CA ILE A 113 -6.91 -1.92 -5.10
C ILE A 113 -7.40 -0.50 -4.78
N TRP A 114 -8.48 -0.36 -4.00
CA TRP A 114 -8.98 0.93 -3.54
C TRP A 114 -7.99 1.65 -2.60
N ALA A 115 -7.37 0.91 -1.69
CA ALA A 115 -6.36 1.48 -0.80
C ALA A 115 -5.12 1.92 -1.59
N TYR A 116 -4.69 1.12 -2.57
CA TYR A 116 -3.61 1.48 -3.50
C TYR A 116 -3.93 2.75 -4.30
N ARG A 117 -5.15 2.88 -4.85
CA ARG A 117 -5.62 4.15 -5.45
C ARG A 117 -5.36 5.34 -4.54
N ARG A 118 -5.78 5.22 -3.28
CA ARG A 118 -5.70 6.34 -2.34
C ARG A 118 -4.24 6.71 -2.05
N LEU A 119 -3.37 5.71 -2.02
CA LEU A 119 -1.93 5.88 -1.92
C LEU A 119 -1.38 6.65 -3.13
N LEU A 120 -1.82 6.32 -4.36
CA LEU A 120 -1.46 7.07 -5.57
C LEU A 120 -1.91 8.54 -5.52
N SER A 121 -3.13 8.82 -5.05
CA SER A 121 -3.60 10.20 -4.90
C SER A 121 -2.70 11.02 -3.97
N LEU A 122 -2.32 10.45 -2.81
CA LEU A 122 -1.41 11.13 -1.88
C LEU A 122 -0.02 11.36 -2.48
N MET A 123 0.49 10.39 -3.24
CA MET A 123 1.76 10.53 -3.95
C MET A 123 1.69 11.67 -4.97
N ALA A 124 0.62 11.73 -5.78
CA ALA A 124 0.40 12.79 -6.75
C ALA A 124 0.30 14.18 -6.08
N GLU A 125 -0.50 14.30 -5.02
CA GLU A 125 -0.68 15.54 -4.26
C GLU A 125 0.64 16.08 -3.69
N SER A 126 1.57 15.19 -3.31
CA SER A 126 2.88 15.58 -2.75
C SER A 126 3.88 16.11 -3.79
N ALA A 127 3.68 15.82 -5.08
CA ALA A 127 4.63 16.16 -6.14
C ALA A 127 4.15 17.24 -7.12
N GLY A 128 3.09 17.97 -6.74
CA GLY A 128 2.57 19.09 -7.51
C GLY A 128 2.17 18.71 -8.94
N ASP A 129 2.43 19.60 -9.90
CA ASP A 129 1.97 19.45 -11.30
C ASP A 129 2.94 18.67 -12.22
N SER A 130 3.82 17.84 -11.66
CA SER A 130 4.73 17.01 -12.47
C SER A 130 3.96 16.04 -13.40
N PRO A 131 4.47 15.70 -14.59
CA PRO A 131 3.86 14.71 -15.47
C PRO A 131 3.59 13.36 -14.76
N GLU A 132 4.51 12.96 -13.89
CA GLU A 132 4.38 11.76 -13.05
C GLU A 132 3.19 11.88 -12.08
N ALA A 133 3.05 13.02 -11.39
CA ALA A 133 1.93 13.26 -10.48
C ALA A 133 0.58 13.26 -11.21
N GLN A 134 0.50 13.92 -12.38
CA GLN A 134 -0.71 13.94 -13.20
C GLN A 134 -1.16 12.53 -13.58
N LEU A 135 -0.21 11.68 -13.99
CA LEU A 135 -0.52 10.31 -14.37
C LEU A 135 -0.90 9.43 -13.19
N LEU A 136 -0.21 9.55 -12.05
CA LEU A 136 -0.65 8.86 -10.83
C LEU A 136 -2.08 9.27 -10.46
N GLY A 137 -2.43 10.54 -10.65
CA GLY A 137 -3.81 11.05 -10.54
C GLY A 137 -4.80 10.40 -11.52
N CYS A 138 -4.41 10.24 -12.79
CA CYS A 138 -5.24 9.53 -13.79
C CYS A 138 -5.47 8.06 -13.41
N ILE A 139 -4.41 7.33 -13.04
CA ILE A 139 -4.50 5.92 -12.62
C ILE A 139 -5.35 5.81 -11.34
N ALA A 140 -5.18 6.72 -10.38
CA ALA A 140 -6.00 6.79 -9.17
C ALA A 140 -7.49 7.02 -9.50
N THR A 141 -7.79 7.82 -10.51
CA THR A 141 -9.16 8.07 -10.96
C THR A 141 -9.80 6.84 -11.62
N GLU A 142 -9.04 6.05 -12.37
CA GLU A 142 -9.58 4.85 -13.02
C GLU A 142 -9.80 3.69 -12.06
N THR A 143 -8.93 3.58 -11.05
CA THR A 143 -9.05 2.62 -9.93
C THR A 143 -10.12 3.06 -8.91
N ALA A 144 -10.75 4.23 -9.12
CA ALA A 144 -11.74 4.83 -8.22
C ALA A 144 -13.15 4.26 -8.27
N LYS A 145 -13.41 3.31 -9.16
CA LYS A 145 -14.77 2.90 -9.44
C LYS A 145 -15.43 2.30 -8.19
N ARG A 146 -16.66 2.76 -7.93
CA ARG A 146 -17.48 2.32 -6.80
C ARG A 146 -17.87 0.85 -6.92
N ASN A 147 -18.10 0.38 -8.14
CA ASN A 147 -18.34 -1.04 -8.41
C ASN A 147 -17.00 -1.80 -8.38
N SER A 148 -16.91 -2.80 -7.49
CA SER A 148 -15.74 -3.67 -7.32
C SER A 148 -15.35 -4.37 -8.63
N SER A 149 -16.33 -4.84 -9.41
CA SER A 149 -16.08 -5.55 -10.68
C SER A 149 -15.57 -4.66 -11.81
N LEU A 150 -15.67 -3.34 -11.67
CA LEU A 150 -15.20 -2.38 -12.67
C LEU A 150 -13.82 -1.80 -12.32
N ARG A 151 -13.29 -2.08 -11.12
CA ARG A 151 -11.98 -1.59 -10.71
C ARG A 151 -10.91 -2.18 -11.61
N LEU A 152 -10.01 -1.32 -12.08
CA LEU A 152 -8.90 -1.74 -12.92
C LEU A 152 -8.01 -2.71 -12.13
N GLU A 153 -7.80 -3.90 -12.67
CA GLU A 153 -6.92 -4.89 -12.04
C GLU A 153 -5.47 -4.39 -12.01
N LEU A 154 -4.70 -4.82 -11.00
CA LEU A 154 -3.31 -4.41 -10.83
C LEU A 154 -2.43 -4.76 -12.03
N CYS A 155 -2.70 -5.86 -12.75
CA CYS A 155 -1.96 -6.23 -13.95
C CYS A 155 -2.04 -5.13 -15.04
N HIS A 156 -3.20 -4.53 -15.24
CA HIS A 156 -3.40 -3.43 -16.19
C HIS A 156 -2.73 -2.14 -15.68
N VAL A 157 -2.82 -1.86 -14.37
CA VAL A 157 -2.13 -0.73 -13.75
C VAL A 157 -0.61 -0.84 -13.93
N ILE A 158 -0.05 -2.02 -13.68
CA ILE A 158 1.38 -2.32 -13.84
C ILE A 158 1.81 -2.10 -15.30
N SER A 159 1.05 -2.62 -16.26
CA SER A 159 1.35 -2.42 -17.69
C SER A 159 1.44 -0.94 -18.07
N ARG A 160 0.52 -0.12 -17.55
CA ARG A 160 0.52 1.32 -17.80
C ARG A 160 1.67 2.06 -17.09
N LEU A 161 1.99 1.67 -15.86
CA LEU A 161 3.14 2.25 -15.13
C LEU A 161 4.47 1.91 -15.80
N ARG A 162 4.61 0.73 -16.42
CA ARG A 162 5.83 0.33 -17.14
C ARG A 162 6.07 1.13 -18.41
N GLN A 163 5.01 1.60 -19.06
CA GLN A 163 5.12 2.46 -20.25
C GLN A 163 5.74 3.85 -19.94
N LEU A 164 5.93 4.20 -18.66
CA LEU A 164 6.58 5.44 -18.22
C LEU A 164 8.08 5.31 -17.95
N GLY A 165 8.55 4.09 -17.69
CA GLY A 165 9.95 3.82 -17.38
C GLY A 165 10.82 3.67 -18.64
N GLN A 166 10.23 3.88 -19.82
CA GLN A 166 10.86 3.88 -21.14
C GLN A 166 10.79 5.28 -21.73
#